data_AF-A0A9Q0YAM2-F1
#
_entry.id   AF-A0A9Q0YAM2-F1
#
_cell.length_a   1.000
_cell.length_b   1.000
_cell.length_c   1.000
_cell.angle_alpha   90.00
_cell.angle_beta   90.00
_cell.angle_gamma   90.00
#
_symmetry.space_group_name_H-M   'P 1'
#
loop_
_entity.id
_entity.type
_entity.pdbx_description
1 polymer ?
#
loop_
_entity_poly.entity_id
_entity_poly.type
_entity_poly.pdbx_seq_one_letter_code
_entity_poly.pdbx_strand_id
1 'polypeptide(L)'
;MLDRHAPLVRMKVLKKDKPEWLTDDLLSLKRSVRKAEKKWRKSPSEENKARFSSHRHEYREKVRHAKWQNINTAILDCGNDTKQLFRTVNNLIGRKQDNPLPESDSSISLANDFANHFLRKINTIRDNLQEEPLFIPPINDCKHLMAFQPLSESQVLKLIQRANPTYCPMDPFPTSLLKAHVDVLLPILTSIVNESLTMGSFSFQWKTATVCPLLKKPGLDTVVENYRPVNN
;
A
#
# COMPACT_ATOMS: atom_id res chain seq x y z
N MET A 1 -49.81 -8.77 15.27
CA MET A 1 -50.29 -7.49 14.71
C MET A 1 -49.14 -6.58 14.33
N LEU A 2 -48.12 -6.39 15.19
CA LEU A 2 -46.95 -5.54 14.89
C LEU A 2 -46.18 -5.97 13.61
N ASP A 3 -45.86 -7.26 13.44
CA ASP A 3 -45.12 -7.74 12.26
C ASP A 3 -45.92 -7.67 10.95
N ARG A 4 -47.26 -7.56 11.03
CA ARG A 4 -48.15 -7.46 9.86
C ARG A 4 -48.34 -6.03 9.38
N HIS A 5 -48.23 -5.05 10.30
CA HIS A 5 -48.47 -3.64 10.01
C HIS A 5 -47.19 -2.78 10.08
N ALA A 6 -46.12 -3.27 10.69
CA ALA A 6 -44.82 -2.60 10.79
C ALA A 6 -43.66 -3.64 10.81
N PRO A 7 -43.48 -4.41 9.73
CA PRO A 7 -42.39 -5.38 9.64
C PRO A 7 -41.02 -4.69 9.74
N LEU A 8 -40.10 -5.29 10.49
CA LEU A 8 -38.71 -4.84 10.59
C LEU A 8 -37.98 -5.02 9.24
N VAL A 9 -37.84 -3.92 8.50
CA VAL A 9 -37.08 -3.90 7.24
C VAL A 9 -35.63 -3.51 7.52
N ARG A 10 -34.68 -4.40 7.20
CA ARG A 10 -33.25 -4.04 7.21
C ARG A 10 -32.95 -3.20 5.99
N MET A 11 -32.67 -1.92 6.21
CA MET A 11 -32.16 -1.02 5.18
C MET A 11 -30.64 -0.89 5.29
N LYS A 12 -29.94 -1.01 4.16
CA LYS A 12 -28.53 -0.62 4.08
C LYS A 12 -28.46 0.90 3.99
N VAL A 13 -28.10 1.56 5.09
CA VAL A 13 -27.78 2.99 5.08
C VAL A 13 -26.33 3.13 4.62
N LEU A 14 -26.13 3.67 3.41
CA LEU A 14 -24.80 4.09 2.97
C LEU A 14 -24.40 5.32 3.78
N LYS A 15 -23.58 5.11 4.82
CA LYS A 15 -22.89 6.20 5.51
C LYS A 15 -21.89 6.78 4.52
N LYS A 16 -22.25 7.90 3.89
CA LYS A 16 -21.30 8.68 3.09
C LYS A 16 -20.51 9.56 4.03
N ASP A 17 -19.23 9.31 4.13
CA ASP A 17 -18.34 10.17 4.91
C ASP A 17 -18.35 11.58 4.32
N LYS A 18 -18.45 12.56 5.21
CA LYS A 18 -18.39 13.97 4.86
C LYS A 18 -16.94 14.26 4.40
N PRO A 19 -16.73 14.91 3.26
CA PRO A 19 -15.39 15.31 2.86
C PRO A 19 -14.76 16.20 3.94
N GLU A 20 -13.49 16.00 4.24
CA GLU A 20 -12.78 16.72 5.31
C GLU A 20 -12.80 18.24 5.13
N TRP A 21 -12.76 18.73 3.88
CA TRP A 21 -12.82 20.17 3.58
C TRP A 21 -14.20 20.80 3.85
N LEU A 22 -15.26 20.00 4.05
CA LEU A 22 -16.61 20.52 4.28
C LEU A 22 -16.81 20.78 5.78
N THR A 23 -16.48 21.99 6.24
CA THR A 23 -16.64 22.42 7.63
C THR A 23 -18.09 22.81 7.96
N ASP A 24 -18.39 23.01 9.25
CA ASP A 24 -19.72 23.47 9.68
C ASP A 24 -19.99 24.92 9.30
N ASP A 25 -18.95 25.75 9.18
CA ASP A 25 -19.05 27.11 8.62
C ASP A 25 -19.48 27.11 7.16
N LEU A 26 -18.95 26.19 6.35
CA LEU A 26 -19.41 26.03 4.96
C LEU A 26 -20.86 25.55 4.91
N LEU A 27 -21.28 24.71 5.86
CA LEU A 27 -22.68 24.29 5.97
C LEU A 27 -23.59 25.43 6.41
N SER A 28 -23.13 26.33 7.28
CA SER A 28 -23.90 27.52 7.70
C SER A 28 -24.07 28.49 6.53
N LEU A 29 -23.00 28.76 5.77
CA LEU A 29 -23.05 29.54 4.53
C LEU A 29 -24.00 28.93 3.51
N LYS A 30 -23.94 27.60 3.31
CA LYS A 30 -24.88 26.88 2.43
C LYS A 30 -26.33 27.08 2.87
N ARG A 31 -26.61 27.07 4.18
CA ARG A 31 -27.96 27.36 4.71
C ARG A 31 -28.37 28.80 4.41
N SER A 32 -27.49 29.77 4.58
CA SER A 32 -27.74 31.18 4.25
C SER A 32 -28.05 31.40 2.77
N VAL A 33 -27.30 30.76 1.87
CA VAL A 33 -27.58 30.76 0.42
C VAL A 33 -28.99 30.24 0.15
N ARG A 34 -29.37 29.11 0.75
CA ARG A 34 -30.71 28.51 0.57
C ARG A 34 -31.82 29.38 1.14
N LYS A 35 -31.57 30.07 2.27
CA LYS A 35 -32.53 31.01 2.86
C LYS A 35 -32.74 32.21 1.94
N ALA A 36 -31.67 32.78 1.39
CA ALA A 36 -31.73 33.88 0.43
C ALA A 36 -32.43 33.46 -0.88
N GLU A 37 -32.12 32.27 -1.40
CA GLU A 37 -32.78 31.69 -2.60
C GLU A 37 -34.30 31.55 -2.38
N LYS A 38 -34.72 30.96 -1.26
CA LYS A 38 -36.14 30.82 -0.92
C LYS A 38 -36.85 32.17 -0.79
N LYS A 39 -36.20 33.16 -0.17
CA LYS A 39 -36.75 34.52 -0.03
C LYS A 39 -36.95 35.19 -1.40
N TRP A 40 -35.95 35.10 -2.28
CA TRP A 40 -36.04 35.63 -3.64
C TRP A 40 -37.15 34.95 -4.46
N ARG A 41 -37.30 33.62 -4.36
CA ARG A 41 -38.39 32.89 -5.05
C ARG A 41 -39.78 33.25 -4.54
N LYS A 42 -39.92 33.50 -3.23
CA LYS A 42 -41.20 33.91 -2.63
C LYS A 42 -41.55 35.36 -2.94
N SER A 43 -40.55 36.24 -2.99
CA SER A 43 -40.73 37.68 -3.21
C SER A 43 -39.66 38.20 -4.17
N PRO A 44 -39.89 38.08 -5.48
CA PRO A 44 -38.92 38.49 -6.49
C PRO A 44 -38.70 40.01 -6.46
N SER A 45 -37.51 40.44 -6.04
CA SER A 45 -37.04 41.82 -6.11
C SER A 45 -35.56 41.85 -6.43
N GLU A 46 -35.06 42.96 -6.99
CA GLU A 46 -33.64 43.13 -7.30
C GLU A 46 -32.76 43.08 -6.03
N GLU A 47 -33.25 43.61 -4.90
CA GLU A 47 -32.54 43.50 -3.62
C GLU A 47 -32.41 42.03 -3.17
N ASN A 48 -33.48 41.24 -3.27
CA ASN A 48 -33.45 39.82 -2.89
C ASN A 48 -32.56 39.00 -3.84
N LYS A 49 -32.56 39.34 -5.14
CA LYS A 49 -31.70 38.72 -6.15
C LYS A 49 -30.22 39.05 -5.88
N ALA A 50 -29.90 40.31 -5.60
CA ALA A 50 -28.55 40.75 -5.25
C ALA A 50 -28.04 40.05 -3.97
N ARG A 51 -28.89 39.95 -2.93
CA ARG A 51 -28.55 39.20 -1.70
C ARG A 51 -28.27 37.73 -1.98
N PHE A 52 -29.10 37.06 -2.79
CA PHE A 52 -28.85 35.66 -3.16
C PHE A 52 -27.55 35.49 -3.94
N SER A 53 -27.29 36.35 -4.93
CA SER A 53 -26.06 36.35 -5.72
C SER A 53 -24.82 36.55 -4.84
N SER A 54 -24.86 37.49 -3.91
CA SER A 54 -23.78 37.76 -2.96
C SER A 54 -23.47 36.55 -2.07
N HIS A 55 -24.46 35.98 -1.39
CA HIS A 55 -24.27 34.78 -0.57
C HIS A 55 -23.77 33.59 -1.40
N ARG A 56 -24.29 33.42 -2.62
CA ARG A 56 -23.85 32.34 -3.52
C ARG A 56 -22.39 32.52 -3.92
N HIS A 57 -21.96 33.74 -4.20
CA HIS A 57 -20.57 34.05 -4.54
C HIS A 57 -19.65 33.76 -3.34
N GLU A 58 -19.98 34.28 -2.16
CA GLU A 58 -19.22 34.04 -0.92
C GLU A 58 -19.07 32.55 -0.63
N TYR A 59 -20.16 31.78 -0.70
CA TYR A 59 -20.12 30.34 -0.51
C TYR A 59 -19.23 29.63 -1.53
N ARG A 60 -19.29 30.01 -2.82
CA ARG A 60 -18.44 29.41 -3.86
C ARG A 60 -16.96 29.69 -3.61
N GLU A 61 -16.62 30.92 -3.22
CA GLU A 61 -15.25 31.31 -2.90
C GLU A 61 -14.71 30.57 -1.68
N LYS A 62 -15.49 30.49 -0.61
CA LYS A 62 -15.12 29.74 0.60
C LYS A 62 -14.97 28.24 0.34
N VAL A 63 -15.84 27.63 -0.47
CA VAL A 63 -15.70 26.22 -0.88
C VAL A 63 -14.44 26.01 -1.73
N ARG A 64 -14.16 26.92 -2.67
CA ARG A 64 -12.96 26.84 -3.52
C ARG A 64 -11.70 26.93 -2.67
N HIS A 65 -11.65 27.88 -1.74
CA HIS A 65 -10.53 28.03 -0.80
C HIS A 65 -10.36 26.79 0.08
N ALA A 66 -11.44 26.27 0.69
CA ALA A 66 -11.37 25.10 1.56
C ALA A 66 -10.85 23.84 0.84
N LYS A 67 -11.29 23.63 -0.41
CA LYS A 67 -10.77 22.53 -1.25
C LYS A 67 -9.29 22.70 -1.58
N TRP A 68 -8.90 23.90 -1.99
CA TRP A 68 -7.48 24.20 -2.26
C TRP A 68 -6.62 23.98 -1.01
N GLN A 69 -7.06 24.50 0.13
CA GLN A 69 -6.35 24.39 1.40
C GLN A 69 -6.18 22.93 1.82
N ASN A 70 -7.23 22.10 1.73
CA ASN A 70 -7.15 20.68 2.07
C ASN A 70 -6.10 19.94 1.19
N ILE A 71 -6.13 20.16 -0.13
CA ILE A 71 -5.14 19.56 -1.05
C ILE A 71 -3.73 20.07 -0.75
N ASN A 72 -3.58 21.38 -0.54
CA ASN A 72 -2.29 22.01 -0.27
C ASN A 72 -1.68 21.48 1.03
N THR A 73 -2.48 21.38 2.10
CA THR A 73 -2.05 20.79 3.38
C THR A 73 -1.64 19.33 3.20
N ALA A 74 -2.44 18.51 2.51
CA ALA A 74 -2.09 17.11 2.26
C ALA A 74 -0.76 16.94 1.49
N ILE A 75 -0.42 17.86 0.59
CA ILE A 75 0.86 17.88 -0.11
C ILE A 75 2.00 18.33 0.80
N LEU A 76 1.80 19.39 1.58
CA LEU A 76 2.81 19.91 2.51
C LEU A 76 3.14 18.91 3.62
N ASP A 77 2.14 18.17 4.12
CA ASP A 77 2.29 17.15 5.15
C ASP A 77 3.16 15.96 4.69
N CYS A 78 3.39 15.80 3.38
CA CYS A 78 4.29 14.78 2.84
C CYS A 78 5.78 15.14 3.04
N GLY A 79 6.12 16.41 3.29
CA GLY A 79 7.51 16.86 3.47
C GLY A 79 8.44 16.43 2.33
N ASN A 80 9.56 15.78 2.67
CA ASN A 80 10.53 15.24 1.73
C ASN A 80 10.28 13.76 1.36
N ASP A 81 9.18 13.16 1.80
CA ASP A 81 8.82 11.78 1.43
C ASP A 81 8.15 11.76 0.05
N THR A 82 8.97 11.62 -0.99
CA THR A 82 8.52 11.49 -2.38
C THR A 82 7.54 10.34 -2.57
N LYS A 83 7.66 9.23 -1.83
CA LYS A 83 6.78 8.06 -1.94
C LYS A 83 5.40 8.38 -1.36
N GLN A 84 5.36 9.06 -0.22
CA GLN A 84 4.12 9.54 0.37
C GLN A 84 3.44 10.55 -0.56
N LEU A 85 4.19 11.51 -1.12
CA LEU A 85 3.67 12.48 -2.08
C LEU A 85 2.99 11.81 -3.28
N PHE A 86 3.66 10.87 -3.94
CA PHE A 86 3.07 10.16 -5.08
C PHE A 86 1.83 9.35 -4.69
N ARG A 87 1.80 8.74 -3.50
CA ARG A 87 0.60 8.07 -2.98
C ARG A 87 -0.56 9.06 -2.78
N THR A 88 -0.30 10.19 -2.13
CA THR A 88 -1.29 11.25 -1.90
C THR A 88 -1.86 11.77 -3.21
N VAL A 89 -1.00 12.13 -4.17
CA VAL A 89 -1.42 12.61 -5.49
C VAL A 89 -2.24 11.57 -6.23
N ASN A 90 -1.78 10.30 -6.27
CA ASN A 90 -2.51 9.22 -6.93
C ASN A 90 -3.91 9.02 -6.32
N ASN A 91 -4.03 9.10 -5.00
CA ASN A 91 -5.33 9.02 -4.33
C ASN A 91 -6.24 10.21 -4.70
N LEU A 92 -5.71 11.43 -4.74
CA LEU A 92 -6.46 12.64 -5.07
C LEU A 92 -7.02 12.63 -6.50
N ILE A 93 -6.28 12.07 -7.45
CA ILE A 93 -6.71 11.95 -8.86
C ILE A 93 -7.44 10.62 -9.15
N GLY A 94 -7.71 9.81 -8.13
CA GLY A 94 -8.41 8.53 -8.27
C GLY A 94 -7.61 7.44 -8.98
N ARG A 95 -6.29 7.57 -9.09
CA ARG A 95 -5.37 6.52 -9.58
C ARG A 95 -5.04 5.54 -8.45
N LYS A 96 -6.05 4.82 -7.98
CA LYS A 96 -5.80 3.75 -7.00
C LYS A 96 -5.02 2.64 -7.70
N GLN A 97 -3.90 2.22 -7.10
CA GLN A 97 -3.21 1.01 -7.55
C GLN A 97 -3.97 -0.19 -7.00
N ASP A 98 -4.96 -0.64 -7.76
CA ASP A 98 -5.65 -1.88 -7.44
C ASP A 98 -4.81 -3.06 -7.96
N ASN A 99 -4.72 -4.11 -7.15
CA ASN A 99 -4.19 -5.41 -7.55
C ASN A 99 -5.36 -6.40 -7.60
N PRO A 100 -6.28 -6.25 -8.58
CA PRO A 100 -7.39 -7.17 -8.69
C PRO A 100 -6.83 -8.57 -8.90
N LEU A 101 -7.50 -9.58 -8.35
CA LEU A 101 -7.14 -10.98 -8.54
C LEU A 101 -8.07 -11.61 -9.59
N PRO A 102 -7.63 -12.68 -10.28
CA PRO A 102 -8.51 -13.45 -11.16
C PRO A 102 -9.75 -13.95 -10.42
N GLU A 103 -10.88 -14.05 -11.14
CA GLU A 103 -12.06 -14.74 -10.62
C GLU A 103 -11.74 -16.23 -10.40
N SER A 104 -12.21 -16.78 -9.28
CA SER A 104 -11.99 -18.18 -8.93
C SER A 104 -13.08 -18.69 -7.99
N ASP A 105 -13.32 -19.99 -8.02
CA ASP A 105 -14.31 -20.65 -7.16
C ASP A 105 -13.89 -20.66 -5.68
N SER A 106 -12.58 -20.65 -5.42
CA SER A 106 -12.02 -20.59 -4.06
C SER A 106 -10.63 -19.96 -4.03
N SER A 107 -10.29 -19.34 -2.90
CA SER A 107 -8.96 -18.77 -2.66
C SER A 107 -7.84 -19.81 -2.71
N ILE A 108 -8.13 -21.05 -2.30
CA ILE A 108 -7.16 -22.15 -2.32
C ILE A 108 -6.86 -22.56 -3.76
N SER A 109 -7.89 -22.70 -4.61
CA SER A 109 -7.70 -23.02 -6.03
C SER A 109 -6.83 -21.96 -6.69
N LEU A 110 -7.18 -20.68 -6.50
CA LEU A 110 -6.43 -19.58 -7.11
C LEU A 110 -4.97 -19.53 -6.65
N ALA A 111 -4.71 -19.79 -5.36
CA ALA A 111 -3.35 -19.85 -4.84
C ALA A 111 -2.54 -20.97 -5.49
N ASN A 112 -3.16 -22.14 -5.68
CA ASN A 112 -2.54 -23.27 -6.38
C ASN A 112 -2.30 -22.96 -7.87
N ASP A 113 -3.24 -22.28 -8.54
CA ASP A 113 -3.08 -21.88 -9.94
C ASP A 113 -1.88 -20.95 -10.13
N PHE A 114 -1.72 -19.96 -9.24
CA PHE A 114 -0.53 -19.11 -9.22
C PHE A 114 0.76 -19.91 -8.94
N ALA A 115 0.74 -20.79 -7.94
CA ALA A 115 1.91 -21.61 -7.59
C ALA A 115 2.34 -22.48 -8.78
N ASN A 116 1.39 -23.18 -9.41
CA ASN A 116 1.63 -24.01 -10.58
C ASN A 116 2.16 -23.18 -11.75
N HIS A 117 1.58 -22.01 -12.02
CA HIS A 117 2.04 -21.12 -13.09
C HIS A 117 3.51 -20.68 -12.86
N PHE A 118 3.85 -20.23 -11.65
CA PHE A 118 5.20 -19.78 -11.33
C PHE A 118 6.22 -20.93 -11.36
N LEU A 119 5.87 -22.10 -10.81
CA LEU A 119 6.73 -23.28 -10.84
C LEU A 119 6.98 -23.78 -12.26
N ARG A 120 5.92 -23.86 -13.08
CA ARG A 120 6.04 -24.26 -14.49
C ARG A 120 7.02 -23.34 -15.23
N LYS A 121 6.87 -22.03 -15.06
CA LYS A 121 7.77 -21.05 -15.68
C LYS A 121 9.23 -21.24 -15.26
N ILE A 122 9.49 -21.52 -13.98
CA ILE A 122 10.83 -21.81 -13.47
C ILE A 122 11.41 -23.07 -14.13
N ASN A 123 10.61 -24.14 -14.22
CA ASN A 123 11.06 -25.39 -14.83
C ASN A 123 11.37 -25.21 -16.31
N THR A 124 10.49 -24.54 -17.07
CA THR A 124 10.74 -24.23 -18.50
C THR A 124 12.03 -23.45 -18.70
N ILE A 125 12.33 -22.46 -17.84
CA ILE A 125 13.59 -21.71 -17.92
C ILE A 125 14.79 -22.64 -17.67
N ARG A 126 14.71 -23.52 -16.67
CA ARG A 126 15.80 -24.47 -16.35
C ARG A 126 16.04 -25.44 -17.50
N ASP A 127 14.99 -25.97 -18.09
CA ASP A 127 15.07 -26.92 -19.20
C ASP A 127 15.75 -26.26 -20.41
N ASN A 128 15.38 -25.02 -20.74
CA ASN A 128 15.98 -24.25 -21.84
C ASN A 128 17.45 -23.88 -21.61
N LEU A 129 17.91 -23.84 -20.35
CA LEU A 129 19.31 -23.51 -20.03
C LEU A 129 20.26 -24.71 -20.17
N GLN A 130 19.75 -25.94 -20.28
CA GLN A 130 20.60 -27.14 -20.35
C GLN A 130 21.26 -27.36 -21.71
N GLU A 131 20.86 -26.64 -22.75
CA GLU A 131 21.30 -26.89 -24.13
C GLU A 131 22.59 -26.17 -24.55
N GLU A 132 23.10 -25.22 -23.75
CA GLU A 132 24.34 -24.51 -24.09
C GLU A 132 25.55 -25.04 -23.30
N PRO A 133 26.66 -25.43 -23.97
CA PRO A 133 27.88 -25.78 -23.28
C PRO A 133 28.40 -24.55 -22.52
N LEU A 134 28.37 -24.63 -21.19
CA LEU A 134 28.92 -23.61 -20.31
C LEU A 134 30.40 -23.39 -20.66
N PHE A 135 30.72 -22.22 -21.21
CA PHE A 135 32.11 -21.79 -21.31
C PHE A 135 32.63 -21.51 -19.90
N ILE A 136 33.41 -22.45 -19.36
CA ILE A 136 34.13 -22.26 -18.11
C ILE A 136 35.49 -21.67 -18.49
N PRO A 137 35.74 -20.37 -18.26
CA PRO A 137 37.06 -19.80 -18.51
C PRO A 137 38.11 -20.55 -17.67
N PRO A 138 39.34 -20.72 -18.18
CA PRO A 138 40.42 -21.32 -17.40
C PRO A 138 40.61 -20.56 -16.09
N ILE A 139 40.51 -21.28 -14.97
CA ILE A 139 40.62 -20.73 -13.62
C ILE A 139 42.08 -20.33 -13.39
N ASN A 140 42.44 -19.09 -13.72
CA ASN A 140 43.70 -18.50 -13.29
C ASN A 140 43.50 -17.88 -11.90
N ASP A 141 44.25 -18.37 -10.91
CA ASP A 141 44.47 -17.75 -9.58
C ASP A 141 43.25 -17.13 -8.88
N CYS A 142 42.09 -17.78 -8.94
CA CYS A 142 40.96 -17.36 -8.13
C CYS A 142 41.22 -17.69 -6.65
N LYS A 143 41.23 -16.66 -5.79
CA LYS A 143 41.20 -16.85 -4.34
C LYS A 143 39.92 -17.59 -3.97
N HIS A 144 40.03 -18.87 -3.65
CA HIS A 144 38.90 -19.67 -3.18
C HIS A 144 38.41 -19.16 -1.81
N LEU A 145 37.10 -18.98 -1.67
CA LEU A 145 36.48 -18.69 -0.38
C LEU A 145 36.46 -19.98 0.45
N MET A 146 37.44 -20.15 1.34
CA MET A 146 37.55 -21.35 2.17
C MET A 146 36.67 -21.31 3.41
N ALA A 147 36.43 -20.11 3.95
CA ALA A 147 35.59 -19.91 5.13
C ALA A 147 35.02 -18.50 5.16
N PHE A 148 33.86 -18.34 5.82
CA PHE A 148 33.33 -17.03 6.16
C PHE A 148 34.02 -16.49 7.41
N GLN A 149 34.37 -15.20 7.39
CA GLN A 149 34.85 -14.52 8.58
C GLN A 149 33.66 -14.15 9.48
N PRO A 150 33.72 -14.43 10.79
CA PRO A 150 32.71 -13.96 11.73
C PRO A 150 32.59 -12.44 11.73
N LEU A 151 31.37 -11.95 11.83
CA LEU A 151 31.03 -10.54 11.93
C LEU A 151 31.09 -10.08 13.39
N SER A 152 31.63 -8.88 13.61
CA SER A 152 31.50 -8.17 14.88
C SER A 152 30.09 -7.62 15.07
N GLU A 153 29.69 -7.38 16.33
CA GLU A 153 28.42 -6.73 16.65
C GLU A 153 28.26 -5.38 15.93
N SER A 154 29.34 -4.59 15.84
CA SER A 154 29.31 -3.31 15.13
C SER A 154 28.97 -3.44 13.64
N GLN A 155 29.40 -4.52 12.99
CA GLN A 155 29.07 -4.80 11.59
C GLN A 155 27.62 -5.25 11.45
N VAL A 156 27.15 -6.12 12.33
CA VAL A 156 25.76 -6.59 12.35
C VAL A 156 24.80 -5.43 12.62
N LEU A 157 25.12 -4.55 13.56
CA LEU A 157 24.34 -3.35 13.86
C LEU A 157 24.20 -2.46 12.62
N LYS A 158 25.31 -2.20 11.90
CA LYS A 158 25.30 -1.43 10.65
C LYS A 158 24.40 -2.08 9.59
N LEU A 159 24.39 -3.41 9.47
CA LEU A 159 23.52 -4.13 8.55
C LEU A 159 22.04 -3.96 8.93
N ILE A 160 21.71 -4.15 10.22
CA ILE A 160 20.34 -3.98 10.73
C ILE A 160 19.83 -2.56 10.51
N GLN A 161 20.65 -1.55 10.81
CA GLN A 161 20.28 -0.14 10.64
C GLN A 161 20.00 0.21 9.17
N ARG A 162 20.83 -0.29 8.24
CA ARG A 162 20.67 -0.09 6.79
C ARG A 162 19.52 -0.87 6.16
N ALA A 163 19.10 -1.98 6.77
CA ALA A 163 18.00 -2.78 6.25
C ALA A 163 16.70 -1.96 6.16
N ASN A 164 15.90 -2.17 5.12
CA ASN A 164 14.58 -1.56 5.07
C ASN A 164 13.69 -2.16 6.17
N PRO A 165 12.80 -1.38 6.82
CA PRO A 165 11.85 -1.90 7.79
C PRO A 165 10.70 -2.62 7.07
N THR A 166 11.01 -3.70 6.37
CA THR A 166 10.04 -4.59 5.73
C THR A 166 9.39 -5.51 6.76
N TYR A 167 8.27 -6.11 6.40
CA TYR A 167 7.49 -6.99 7.28
C TYR A 167 7.17 -8.28 6.55
N CYS A 168 7.49 -9.42 7.16
CA CYS A 168 6.96 -10.71 6.75
C CYS A 168 5.91 -11.18 7.78
N PRO A 169 4.74 -11.69 7.35
CA PRO A 169 3.77 -12.31 8.25
C PRO A 169 4.31 -13.51 9.05
N MET A 170 5.39 -14.13 8.59
CA MET A 170 6.05 -15.25 9.27
C MET A 170 7.06 -14.78 10.32
N ASP A 171 7.37 -13.48 10.39
CA ASP A 171 8.30 -12.96 11.37
C ASP A 171 7.68 -12.96 12.77
N PRO A 172 8.42 -13.36 13.82
CA PRO A 172 7.91 -13.40 15.18
C PRO A 172 7.62 -12.00 15.76
N PHE A 173 8.21 -10.94 15.20
CA PHE A 173 7.94 -9.55 15.61
C PHE A 173 8.29 -8.56 14.49
N PRO A 174 7.66 -7.36 14.47
CA PRO A 174 7.91 -6.36 13.44
C PRO A 174 9.35 -5.83 13.44
N THR A 175 9.90 -5.58 12.25
CA THR A 175 11.25 -5.00 12.09
C THR A 175 11.43 -3.64 12.79
N SER A 176 10.38 -2.84 12.89
CA SER A 176 10.42 -1.58 13.66
C SER A 176 10.70 -1.83 15.15
N LEU A 177 10.07 -2.87 15.72
CA LEU A 177 10.27 -3.26 17.11
C LEU A 177 11.68 -3.83 17.33
N LEU A 178 12.16 -4.64 16.38
CA LEU A 178 13.53 -5.14 16.35
C LEU A 178 14.53 -3.99 16.42
N LYS A 179 14.38 -3.00 15.54
CA LYS A 179 15.27 -1.84 15.46
C LYS A 179 15.22 -0.98 16.73
N ALA A 180 14.05 -0.83 17.34
CA ALA A 180 13.88 -0.06 18.58
C ALA A 180 14.59 -0.70 19.78
N HIS A 181 14.80 -2.02 19.77
CA HIS A 181 15.43 -2.78 20.86
C HIS A 181 16.71 -3.49 20.40
N VAL A 182 17.34 -2.99 19.33
CA VAL A 182 18.49 -3.67 18.71
C VAL A 182 19.64 -3.81 19.69
N ASP A 183 19.85 -2.84 20.58
CA ASP A 183 20.96 -2.85 21.55
C ASP A 183 20.92 -4.08 22.48
N VAL A 184 19.72 -4.55 22.83
CA VAL A 184 19.52 -5.74 23.68
C VAL A 184 19.63 -7.03 22.85
N LEU A 185 19.17 -6.99 21.61
CA LEU A 185 19.12 -8.16 20.72
C LEU A 185 20.45 -8.39 19.98
N LEU A 186 21.31 -7.38 19.89
CA LEU A 186 22.50 -7.38 19.04
C LEU A 186 23.44 -8.57 19.30
N PRO A 187 23.80 -8.90 20.56
CA PRO A 187 24.71 -10.03 20.80
C PRO A 187 24.13 -11.36 20.32
N ILE A 188 22.81 -11.56 20.53
CA ILE A 188 22.10 -12.78 20.13
C ILE A 188 22.02 -12.86 18.60
N LEU A 189 21.67 -11.76 17.93
CA LEU A 189 21.59 -11.70 16.47
C LEU A 189 22.97 -11.93 15.84
N THR A 190 24.03 -11.36 16.41
CA THR A 190 25.41 -11.58 15.94
C THR A 190 25.83 -13.03 16.10
N SER A 191 25.52 -13.67 17.23
CA SER A 191 25.77 -15.10 17.43
C SER A 191 25.04 -15.95 16.39
N ILE A 192 23.75 -15.72 16.16
CA ILE A 192 22.96 -16.47 15.16
C ILE A 192 23.56 -16.32 13.76
N VAL A 193 23.93 -15.11 13.35
CA VAL A 193 24.53 -14.85 12.04
C VAL A 193 25.86 -15.58 11.89
N ASN A 194 26.73 -15.52 12.90
CA ASN A 194 28.04 -16.15 12.84
C ASN A 194 27.95 -17.68 12.85
N GLU A 195 27.08 -18.26 13.68
CA GLU A 195 26.82 -19.71 13.65
C GLU A 195 26.33 -20.17 12.28
N SER A 196 25.41 -19.41 11.67
CA SER A 196 24.92 -19.71 10.32
C SER A 196 26.04 -19.68 9.26
N LEU A 197 26.92 -18.67 9.34
CA LEU A 197 28.09 -18.53 8.45
C LEU A 197 29.12 -19.65 8.68
N THR A 198 29.40 -20.02 9.92
CA THR A 198 30.37 -21.07 10.27
C THR A 198 29.87 -22.45 9.89
N MET A 199 28.59 -22.76 10.14
CA MET A 199 27.99 -24.04 9.78
C MET A 199 27.65 -24.14 8.27
N GLY A 200 27.65 -23.02 7.55
CA GLY A 200 27.20 -22.97 6.15
C GLY A 200 25.73 -23.34 6.00
N SER A 201 24.91 -23.11 7.03
CA SER A 201 23.51 -23.53 7.05
C SER A 201 22.59 -22.45 7.60
N PHE A 202 21.38 -22.39 7.06
CA PHE A 202 20.31 -21.47 7.48
C PHE A 202 19.10 -22.26 7.95
N SER A 203 18.33 -21.68 8.87
CA SER A 203 17.06 -22.26 9.33
C SER A 203 16.15 -22.59 8.14
N PHE A 204 15.45 -23.72 8.20
CA PHE A 204 14.49 -24.11 7.18
C PHE A 204 13.41 -23.04 6.97
N GLN A 205 12.98 -22.36 8.03
CA GLN A 205 11.98 -21.31 7.97
C GLN A 205 12.40 -20.15 7.06
N TRP A 206 13.71 -19.85 6.96
CA TRP A 206 14.23 -18.81 6.08
C TRP A 206 14.28 -19.21 4.60
N LYS A 207 14.02 -20.48 4.29
CA LYS A 207 13.91 -21.00 2.92
C LYS A 207 12.48 -20.97 2.39
N THR A 208 11.52 -20.63 3.25
CA THR A 208 10.10 -20.48 2.89
C THR A 208 9.76 -19.00 2.83
N ALA A 209 8.85 -18.63 1.91
CA ALA A 209 8.36 -17.27 1.80
C ALA A 209 6.86 -17.28 1.45
N THR A 210 6.16 -16.22 1.86
CA THR A 210 4.77 -16.03 1.43
C THR A 210 4.79 -15.33 0.08
N VAL A 211 4.29 -16.00 -0.95
CA VAL A 211 4.23 -15.44 -2.31
C VAL A 211 2.95 -14.63 -2.48
N CYS A 212 3.10 -13.35 -2.78
CA CYS A 212 2.00 -12.46 -3.13
C CYS A 212 2.04 -12.16 -4.64
N PRO A 213 1.07 -12.68 -5.42
CA PRO A 213 0.95 -12.34 -6.84
C PRO A 213 0.60 -10.87 -7.02
N LEU A 214 1.46 -10.13 -7.74
CA LEU A 214 1.19 -8.74 -8.11
C LEU A 214 1.06 -8.60 -9.62
N LEU A 215 0.04 -7.88 -10.08
CA LEU A 215 -0.17 -7.57 -11.47
C LEU A 215 1.05 -6.77 -12.00
N LYS A 216 1.61 -7.21 -13.12
CA LYS A 216 2.86 -6.65 -13.65
C LYS A 216 2.72 -5.17 -14.00
N LYS A 217 1.56 -4.78 -14.53
CA LYS A 217 1.21 -3.41 -14.90
C LYS A 217 -0.26 -3.13 -14.57
N PRO A 218 -0.62 -1.92 -14.14
CA PRO A 218 -2.01 -1.53 -13.97
C PRO A 218 -2.80 -1.67 -15.27
N GLY A 219 -4.06 -2.13 -15.17
CA GLY A 219 -4.99 -2.23 -16.30
C GLY A 219 -4.78 -3.46 -17.22
N LEU A 220 -3.88 -4.38 -16.87
CA LEU A 220 -3.82 -5.69 -17.53
C LEU A 220 -5.00 -6.58 -17.09
N ASP A 221 -5.36 -7.52 -17.96
CA ASP A 221 -6.33 -8.55 -17.66
C ASP A 221 -5.88 -9.38 -16.45
N THR A 222 -6.85 -9.75 -15.61
CA THR A 222 -6.65 -10.55 -14.40
C THR A 222 -6.49 -12.04 -14.73
N VAL A 223 -5.47 -12.37 -15.52
CA VAL A 223 -5.05 -13.74 -15.85
C VAL A 223 -3.69 -14.02 -15.24
N VAL A 224 -3.43 -15.28 -14.83
CA VAL A 224 -2.26 -15.65 -14.02
C VAL A 224 -0.92 -15.25 -14.66
N GLU A 225 -0.84 -15.26 -15.99
CA GLU A 225 0.33 -14.87 -16.80
C GLU A 225 0.74 -13.42 -16.56
N ASN A 226 -0.20 -12.55 -16.21
CA ASN A 226 0.03 -11.12 -16.02
C ASN A 226 0.51 -10.78 -14.61
N TYR A 227 0.69 -11.76 -13.73
CA TYR A 227 1.21 -11.55 -12.38
C TYR A 227 2.68 -11.95 -12.28
N ARG A 228 3.37 -11.33 -11.33
CA ARG A 228 4.72 -11.72 -10.90
C ARG A 228 4.67 -12.20 -9.45
N PRO A 229 5.46 -13.21 -9.08
CA PRO A 229 5.61 -13.61 -7.69
C PRO A 229 6.42 -12.53 -6.96
N VAL A 230 5.89 -12.00 -5.87
CA VAL A 230 6.66 -11.18 -4.92
C VAL A 230 6.70 -11.90 -3.59
N ASN A 231 7.91 -12.18 -3.12
CA ASN A 231 8.12 -12.79 -1.82
C ASN A 231 8.00 -11.69 -0.75
N ASN A 232 7.13 -11.92 0.23
CA ASN A 232 7.23 -11.27 1.54
C ASN A 232 8.01 -12.15 2.50
#